data_AF-A0A0Q5MUF6-F1
#
_entry.id   AF-A0A0Q5MUF6-F1
#
_cell.length_a   1.000
_cell.length_b   1.000
_cell.length_c   1.000
_cell.angle_alpha   90.00
_cell.angle_beta   90.00
_cell.angle_gamma   90.00
#
_symmetry.space_group_name_H-M   'P 1'
#
loop_
_entity.id
_entity.type
_entity.pdbx_description
1 polymer ?
#
loop_
_entity_poly.entity_id
_entity_poly.type
_entity_poly.pdbx_seq_one_letter_code
_entity_poly.pdbx_strand_id
1 'polypeptide(L)'
;MPSRNYSDIAKKARAKWSPRAHEIAARLGEQLDAEVTDQITLGRDLAAARLAAHLTQPQLAATSGIQQADISRIERGLGNPTRDTLLKLAGALDTRLTFAPRHHSTTSQG
;
A
#
# COMPACT_ATOMS: atom_id res chain seq x y z
N MET A 1 25.73 25.95 -11.68
CA MET A 1 26.42 24.72 -11.24
C MET A 1 25.66 23.52 -11.78
N PRO A 2 26.25 22.62 -12.58
CA PRO A 2 25.58 21.39 -12.98
C PRO A 2 25.44 20.49 -11.74
N SER A 3 24.21 20.16 -11.35
CA SER A 3 23.98 19.14 -10.33
C SER A 3 24.25 17.77 -10.95
N ARG A 4 25.08 16.95 -10.29
CA ARG A 4 25.24 15.56 -10.68
C ARG A 4 23.90 14.85 -10.52
N ASN A 5 23.49 14.09 -11.54
CA ASN A 5 22.28 13.28 -11.45
C ASN A 5 22.46 12.18 -10.39
N TYR A 6 21.51 12.08 -9.46
CA TYR A 6 21.54 11.09 -8.38
C TYR A 6 21.62 9.65 -8.93
N SER A 7 20.94 9.37 -10.04
CA SER A 7 20.95 8.03 -10.65
C SER A 7 22.35 7.58 -11.07
N ASP A 8 23.15 8.49 -11.64
CA ASP A 8 24.51 8.19 -12.10
C ASP A 8 25.47 7.95 -10.92
N ILE A 9 25.31 8.70 -9.84
CA ILE A 9 26.07 8.51 -8.59
C ILE A 9 25.71 7.14 -7.98
N ALA A 10 24.42 6.85 -7.87
CA ALA A 10 23.92 5.59 -7.32
C ALA A 10 24.41 4.38 -8.13
N LYS A 11 24.40 4.46 -9.47
CA LYS A 11 24.90 3.40 -10.36
C LYS A 11 26.37 3.09 -10.13
N LYS A 12 27.21 4.14 -10.04
CA LYS A 12 28.66 3.98 -9.75
C LYS A 12 28.91 3.39 -8.37
N ALA A 13 28.11 3.77 -7.37
CA ALA A 13 28.22 3.21 -6.02
C ALA A 13 27.84 1.72 -5.97
N ARG A 14 26.71 1.35 -6.62
CA ARG A 14 26.24 -0.05 -6.70
C ARG A 14 27.22 -0.97 -7.42
N ALA A 15 27.95 -0.48 -8.41
CA ALA A 15 28.96 -1.26 -9.13
C ALA A 15 30.09 -1.80 -8.23
N LYS A 16 30.31 -1.21 -7.05
CA LYS A 16 31.32 -1.64 -6.07
C LYS A 16 30.77 -2.54 -4.97
N TRP A 17 29.48 -2.85 -5.00
CA TRP A 17 28.85 -3.66 -3.95
C TRP A 17 29.30 -5.12 -4.03
N SER A 18 29.47 -5.76 -2.88
CA SER A 18 29.77 -7.19 -2.81
C SER A 18 28.58 -8.04 -3.30
N PRO A 19 28.79 -9.32 -3.66
CA PRO A 19 27.68 -10.23 -3.99
C PRO A 19 26.62 -10.29 -2.88
N ARG A 20 27.08 -10.35 -1.62
CA ARG A 20 26.20 -10.36 -0.43
C ARG A 20 25.31 -9.11 -0.35
N ALA A 21 25.86 -7.93 -0.68
CA ALA A 21 25.10 -6.69 -0.68
C ALA A 21 24.04 -6.66 -1.80
N HIS A 22 24.32 -7.25 -2.96
CA HIS A 22 23.32 -7.42 -4.02
C HIS A 22 22.18 -8.33 -3.60
N GLU A 23 22.46 -9.48 -2.96
CA GLU A 23 21.43 -10.39 -2.46
C GLU A 23 20.53 -9.73 -1.41
N ILE A 24 21.12 -8.95 -0.49
CA ILE A 24 20.36 -8.23 0.54
C ILE A 24 19.48 -7.17 -0.11
N ALA A 25 20.02 -6.38 -1.05
CA ALA A 25 19.26 -5.36 -1.75
C ALA A 25 18.09 -5.94 -2.57
N ALA A 26 18.31 -7.08 -3.24
CA ALA A 26 17.26 -7.77 -3.99
C ALA A 26 16.12 -8.23 -3.06
N ARG A 27 16.45 -8.93 -1.97
CA ARG A 27 15.45 -9.39 -0.99
C ARG A 27 14.67 -8.24 -0.34
N LEU A 28 15.36 -7.16 0.02
CA LEU A 28 14.70 -5.98 0.58
C LEU A 28 13.78 -5.31 -0.44
N GLY A 29 14.20 -5.25 -1.70
CA GLY A 29 13.36 -4.76 -2.79
C GLY A 29 12.07 -5.56 -2.92
N GLU A 30 12.16 -6.89 -3.00
CA GLU A 30 11.00 -7.78 -3.06
C GLU A 30 10.06 -7.60 -1.86
N GLN A 31 10.62 -7.47 -0.64
CA GLN A 31 9.82 -7.22 0.56
C GLN A 31 9.09 -5.88 0.53
N LEU A 32 9.75 -4.81 0.05
CA LEU A 32 9.16 -3.49 -0.09
C LEU A 32 8.06 -3.49 -1.16
N ASP A 33 8.29 -4.15 -2.29
CA ASP A 33 7.30 -4.27 -3.37
C ASP A 33 6.06 -5.06 -2.89
N ALA A 34 6.26 -6.10 -2.08
CA ALA A 34 5.18 -6.84 -1.46
C ALA A 34 4.37 -5.98 -0.48
N GLU A 35 5.03 -5.21 0.39
CA GLU A 35 4.36 -4.30 1.34
C GLU A 35 3.53 -3.23 0.60
N VAL A 36 4.09 -2.62 -0.45
CA VAL A 36 3.36 -1.65 -1.29
C VAL A 36 2.14 -2.31 -1.94
N THR A 37 2.29 -3.54 -2.42
CA THR A 37 1.18 -4.30 -3.01
C THR A 37 0.07 -4.58 -2.00
N ASP A 38 0.42 -5.00 -0.78
CA ASP A 38 -0.53 -5.26 0.30
C ASP A 38 -1.27 -3.96 0.69
N GLN A 39 -0.56 -2.82 0.74
CA GLN A 39 -1.14 -1.51 1.06
C GLN A 39 -2.11 -1.01 -0.03
N ILE A 40 -1.77 -1.18 -1.31
CA ILE A 40 -2.66 -0.85 -2.43
C ILE A 40 -3.91 -1.74 -2.41
N THR A 41 -3.74 -3.03 -2.10
CA THR A 41 -4.84 -3.99 -2.04
C THR A 41 -5.82 -3.63 -0.93
N LEU A 42 -5.33 -3.35 0.28
CA LEU A 42 -6.16 -2.86 1.39
C LEU A 42 -6.97 -1.62 1.01
N GLY A 43 -6.34 -0.65 0.34
CA GLY A 43 -7.00 0.56 -0.13
C GLY A 43 -8.12 0.28 -1.13
N ARG A 44 -7.88 -0.62 -2.09
CA ARG A 44 -8.87 -1.04 -3.08
C ARG A 44 -10.05 -1.77 -2.44
N ASP A 45 -9.79 -2.65 -1.49
CA ASP A 45 -10.84 -3.40 -0.78
C ASP A 45 -11.75 -2.45 0.01
N LEU A 46 -11.16 -1.44 0.68
CA LEU A 46 -11.92 -0.39 1.36
C LEU A 46 -12.78 0.42 0.37
N ALA A 47 -12.20 0.83 -0.77
CA ALA A 47 -12.93 1.59 -1.79
C ALA A 47 -14.09 0.76 -2.37
N ALA A 48 -13.87 -0.53 -2.61
CA ALA A 48 -14.90 -1.44 -3.09
C ALA A 48 -16.04 -1.60 -2.08
N ALA A 49 -15.73 -1.80 -0.80
CA ALA A 49 -16.74 -1.86 0.27
C ALA A 49 -17.55 -0.56 0.37
N ARG A 50 -16.88 0.60 0.29
CA ARG A 50 -17.55 1.91 0.28
C ARG A 50 -18.52 2.07 -0.90
N LEU A 51 -18.09 1.68 -2.10
CA LEU A 51 -18.92 1.75 -3.30
C LEU A 51 -20.11 0.79 -3.23
N ALA A 52 -19.92 -0.41 -2.67
CA ALA A 52 -21.00 -1.37 -2.43
C ALA A 52 -22.04 -0.86 -1.42
N ALA A 53 -21.61 -0.06 -0.44
CA ALA A 53 -22.50 0.66 0.48
C ALA A 53 -23.14 1.93 -0.14
N HIS A 54 -22.89 2.21 -1.42
CA HIS A 54 -23.37 3.41 -2.14
C HIS A 54 -22.96 4.75 -1.50
N LEU A 55 -21.80 4.77 -0.83
CA LEU A 55 -21.29 5.98 -0.18
C LEU A 55 -20.21 6.66 -1.03
N THR A 56 -20.22 7.99 -1.03
CA THR A 56 -19.08 8.82 -1.45
C THR A 56 -18.05 8.91 -0.31
N GLN A 57 -16.81 9.30 -0.61
CA GLN A 57 -15.79 9.47 0.44
C GLN A 57 -16.20 10.51 1.51
N PRO A 58 -16.81 11.68 1.17
CA PRO A 58 -17.33 12.60 2.19
C PRO A 58 -18.45 12.00 3.06
N GLN A 59 -19.31 11.16 2.50
CA GLN A 59 -20.37 10.50 3.28
C GLN A 59 -19.78 9.48 4.25
N LEU A 60 -18.82 8.66 3.81
CA LEU A 60 -18.10 7.74 4.71
C LEU A 60 -17.33 8.51 5.79
N ALA A 61 -16.74 9.66 5.45
CA ALA A 61 -16.07 10.53 6.42
C ALA A 61 -17.03 10.97 7.53
N ALA A 62 -18.23 11.43 7.14
CA ALA A 62 -19.26 11.87 8.08
C ALA A 62 -19.73 10.76 9.03
N THR A 63 -19.90 9.53 8.53
CA THR A 63 -20.40 8.41 9.35
C THR A 63 -19.30 7.74 10.19
N SER A 64 -18.06 7.71 9.71
CA SER A 64 -16.93 7.09 10.42
C SER A 64 -16.19 8.02 11.38
N GLY A 65 -16.35 9.34 11.22
CA GLY A 65 -15.55 10.34 11.94
C GLY A 65 -14.09 10.43 11.47
N ILE A 66 -13.74 9.79 10.35
CA ILE A 66 -12.42 9.86 9.72
C ILE A 66 -12.42 10.97 8.67
N GLN A 67 -11.32 11.71 8.54
CA GLN A 67 -11.25 12.79 7.54
C GLN A 67 -11.32 12.23 6.12
N GLN A 68 -12.05 12.91 5.22
CA GLN A 68 -12.14 12.48 3.82
C GLN A 68 -10.77 12.39 3.15
N ALA A 69 -9.83 13.28 3.47
CA ALA A 69 -8.47 13.23 2.97
C ALA A 69 -7.69 11.98 3.43
N ASP A 70 -7.95 11.49 4.65
CA ASP A 70 -7.39 10.23 5.16
C ASP A 70 -7.97 9.05 4.37
N ILE A 71 -9.29 9.00 4.21
CA ILE A 71 -9.97 7.97 3.40
C ILE A 71 -9.40 7.95 1.98
N SER A 72 -9.26 9.11 1.34
CA SER A 72 -8.68 9.23 -0.01
C SER A 72 -7.23 8.74 -0.09
N ARG A 73 -6.41 8.99 0.94
CA ARG A 73 -5.04 8.45 0.98
C ARG A 73 -5.03 6.94 1.15
N ILE A 74 -5.86 6.40 2.05
CA ILE A 74 -5.96 4.96 2.30
C ILE A 74 -6.42 4.25 1.02
N GLU A 75 -7.50 4.71 0.39
CA GLU A 75 -8.05 4.09 -0.84
C GLU A 75 -7.07 4.09 -2.02
N ARG A 76 -6.09 5.00 -2.04
CA ARG A 76 -5.03 5.06 -3.06
C ARG A 76 -3.76 4.28 -2.68
N GLY A 77 -3.74 3.62 -1.52
CA GLY A 77 -2.54 2.94 -1.00
C GLY A 77 -1.44 3.90 -0.54
N LEU A 78 -1.79 5.15 -0.22
CA LEU A 78 -0.85 6.20 0.20
C LEU A 78 -0.94 6.52 1.70
N GLY A 79 -1.39 5.57 2.51
CA GLY A 79 -1.54 5.76 3.95
C GLY A 79 -1.48 4.46 4.72
N ASN A 80 -0.94 4.51 5.93
CA ASN A 80 -0.87 3.38 6.86
C ASN A 80 -1.93 3.55 7.96
N PRO A 81 -3.20 3.17 7.73
CA PRO A 81 -4.25 3.36 8.71
C PRO A 81 -3.97 2.51 9.95
N THR A 82 -4.24 3.09 11.13
CA THR A 82 -4.18 2.31 12.37
C THR A 82 -5.30 1.27 12.40
N ARG A 83 -5.15 0.25 13.26
CA ARG A 83 -6.22 -0.71 13.55
C ARG A 83 -7.54 -0.03 13.92
N ASP A 84 -7.48 1.03 14.74
CA ASP A 84 -8.67 1.78 15.17
C ASP A 84 -9.37 2.47 13.99
N THR A 85 -8.59 3.09 13.09
CA THR A 85 -9.10 3.68 11.86
C THR A 85 -9.82 2.64 10.99
N LEU A 86 -9.21 1.46 10.81
CA LEU A 86 -9.82 0.37 10.04
C LEU A 86 -11.13 -0.11 10.66
N LEU A 87 -11.20 -0.24 11.99
CA LEU A 87 -12.42 -0.66 12.69
C LEU A 87 -13.54 0.37 12.60
N LYS A 88 -13.23 1.67 12.71
CA LYS A 88 -14.22 2.75 12.52
C LYS A 88 -14.80 2.76 11.12
N LEU A 89 -13.94 2.61 10.11
CA LEU A 89 -14.37 2.52 8.71
C LEU A 89 -15.23 1.27 8.47
N ALA A 90 -14.82 0.12 9.01
CA ALA A 90 -15.58 -1.11 8.90
C ALA A 90 -16.98 -0.96 9.53
N GLY A 91 -17.06 -0.39 10.73
CA GLY A 91 -18.34 -0.13 11.41
C GLY A 91 -19.25 0.84 10.64
N ALA A 92 -18.68 1.91 10.08
CA ALA A 92 -19.43 2.86 9.26
C ALA A 92 -19.93 2.29 7.92
N LEU A 93 -19.31 1.20 7.45
CA LEU A 93 -19.70 0.46 6.25
C LEU A 93 -20.59 -0.74 6.54
N ASP A 94 -20.93 -1.02 7.81
CA ASP A 94 -21.58 -2.25 8.25
C ASP A 94 -20.85 -3.52 7.76
N THR A 95 -19.51 -3.49 7.87
CA THR A 95 -18.62 -4.59 7.47
C THR A 95 -17.75 -5.06 8.64
N ARG A 96 -17.04 -6.17 8.44
CA ARG A 96 -16.09 -6.74 9.41
C ARG A 96 -14.73 -6.97 8.75
N LEU A 97 -13.65 -6.63 9.46
CA LEU A 97 -12.30 -7.03 9.10
C LEU A 97 -12.14 -8.55 9.22
N THR A 98 -11.68 -9.19 8.15
CA THR A 98 -11.44 -10.64 8.08
C THR A 98 -10.02 -10.92 7.59
N PHE A 99 -9.50 -12.10 7.92
CA PHE A 99 -8.34 -12.65 7.24
C PHE A 99 -8.81 -13.43 6.01
N ALA A 100 -8.13 -13.25 4.89
CA ALA A 100 -8.38 -13.98 3.65
C ALA A 100 -7.06 -14.58 3.13
N PRO A 101 -7.11 -15.68 2.36
CA PRO A 101 -5.93 -16.21 1.68
C PRO A 101 -5.32 -15.16 0.74
N ARG A 102 -3.98 -15.09 0.68
CA ARG A 102 -3.30 -14.28 -0.34
C ARG A 102 -3.40 -14.98 -1.69
N HIS A 103 -3.91 -14.28 -2.72
CA HIS A 103 -3.82 -14.73 -4.10
C HIS A 103 -2.38 -14.52 -4.60
N HIS A 104 -1.54 -15.53 -4.45
CA HIS A 104 -0.29 -15.60 -5.20
C HIS A 104 -0.63 -15.97 -6.63
N SER A 105 -0.68 -14.97 -7.52
CA SER A 105 -0.59 -15.23 -8.96
C SER A 105 0.70 -16.00 -9.17
N THR A 106 0.59 -17.31 -9.42
CA THR A 106 1.73 -18.13 -9.74
C THR A 106 2.24 -17.63 -11.08
N THR A 107 3.27 -16.79 -11.07
CA THR A 107 4.03 -16.49 -12.28
C THR A 107 4.60 -17.83 -12.73
N SER A 108 3.91 -18.44 -13.70
CA SER A 108 4.38 -19.58 -14.46
C SER A 108 5.69 -19.17 -15.12
N GLN A 109 6.81 -19.48 -14.48
CA GLN A 109 8.11 -19.55 -15.12
C GLN A 109 8.07 -20.81 -15.99
N GLY A 110 7.80 -20.60 -17.29
CA GLY A 110 8.11 -21.55 -18.35
C GLY A 110 9.56 -21.41 -18.78
#